data_AF-A0A354SBY2-F1
#
_entry.id   AF-A0A354SBY2-F1
#
_cell.length_a   1.000
_cell.length_b   1.000
_cell.length_c   1.000
_cell.angle_alpha   90.00
_cell.angle_beta   90.00
_cell.angle_gamma   90.00
#
_symmetry.space_group_name_H-M   'P 1'
#
loop_
_entity.id
_entity.type
_entity.pdbx_description
1 polymer ?
#
loop_
_entity_poly.entity_id
_entity_poly.type
_entity_poly.pdbx_seq_one_letter_code
_entity_poly.pdbx_strand_id
1 'polypeptide(L)' 'MPNPHAVTFVDDLDEVGSLEVAPTVLPPGLFPDGVNVEYVVGRGDNYLAMRVHERGSGETMSCGTG' A
#
# COMPACT_ATOMS: atom_id res chain seq x y z
N MET A 1 -3.22 10.37 -16.19
CA MET A 1 -2.12 9.39 -16.10
C MET A 1 -2.55 8.31 -15.12
N PRO A 2 -2.38 7.02 -15.44
CA PRO A 2 -2.65 5.97 -14.45
C PRO A 2 -1.67 6.11 -13.28
N ASN A 3 -2.19 6.01 -12.06
CA ASN A 3 -1.43 5.92 -10.83
C ASN A 3 -1.38 4.43 -10.47
N PRO A 4 -0.22 3.74 -10.52
CA PRO A 4 -0.19 2.29 -10.32
C PRO A 4 -0.26 1.93 -8.82
N HIS A 5 -0.95 0.82 -8.53
CA HIS A 5 -1.23 0.33 -7.18
C HIS A 5 -0.81 -1.15 -7.07
N ALA A 6 -0.12 -1.49 -5.99
CA ALA A 6 0.28 -2.84 -5.63
C ALA A 6 -0.35 -3.19 -4.27
N VAL A 7 -1.39 -4.03 -4.31
CA VAL A 7 -2.20 -4.36 -3.14
C VAL A 7 -1.82 -5.75 -2.60
N THR A 8 -1.63 -5.85 -1.29
CA THR A 8 -1.49 -7.14 -0.59
C THR A 8 -2.42 -7.21 0.61
N PHE A 9 -2.92 -8.41 0.88
CA PHE A 9 -3.69 -8.70 2.09
C PHE A 9 -2.75 -9.07 3.23
N VAL A 10 -3.09 -8.63 4.44
CA VAL A 10 -2.41 -8.97 5.69
C VAL A 10 -3.43 -9.39 6.73
N ASP A 11 -2.97 -10.16 7.73
CA ASP A 11 -3.81 -10.57 8.85
C ASP A 11 -3.99 -9.43 9.87
N ASP A 12 -2.97 -8.58 10.05
CA ASP A 12 -3.03 -7.36 10.86
C ASP A 12 -2.18 -6.22 10.25
N LEU A 13 -2.69 -4.99 10.36
CA LEU A 13 -2.01 -3.78 9.87
C LEU A 13 -0.83 -3.36 10.76
N ASP A 14 -0.82 -3.82 12.02
CA ASP A 14 0.27 -3.55 12.95
C ASP A 14 1.56 -4.30 12.57
N GLU A 15 1.46 -5.36 11.75
CA GLU A 15 2.60 -6.13 11.24
C GLU A 15 3.36 -5.45 10.11
N VAL A 16 2.73 -4.46 9.44
CA VAL A 16 3.26 -3.81 8.23
C VAL A 16 4.50 -2.95 8.52
N GLY A 17 4.78 -2.65 9.79
CA GLY A 17 5.94 -1.84 10.20
C GLY A 17 5.84 -0.40 9.73
N SER A 18 6.98 0.28 9.61
CA SER A 18 7.06 1.66 9.10
C SER A 18 6.90 1.69 7.58
N LEU A 19 6.05 2.59 7.09
CA LEU A 19 5.88 2.87 5.66
C LEU A 19 6.53 4.20 5.26
N GLU A 20 7.44 4.76 6.06
CA GLU A 20 8.21 5.95 5.70
C GLU A 20 9.11 5.70 4.48
N VAL A 21 9.65 4.49 4.38
CA VAL A 21 10.47 4.04 3.24
C VAL A 21 9.62 3.14 2.35
N ALA A 22 9.80 3.27 1.03
CA ALA A 22 9.09 2.47 0.05
C ALA A 22 9.29 0.96 0.29
N PRO A 23 8.21 0.18 0.42
CA PRO A 23 8.29 -1.27 0.50
C PRO A 23 8.92 -1.87 -0.76
N THR A 24 9.57 -3.01 -0.59
CA THR A 24 10.09 -3.78 -1.73
C THR A 24 8.93 -4.52 -2.41
N VAL A 25 8.73 -4.24 -3.70
CA VAL A 25 7.77 -4.96 -4.54
C VAL A 25 8.52 -5.87 -5.50
N LEU A 26 8.09 -7.12 -5.58
CA LEU A 26 8.71 -8.14 -6.44
C LEU A 26 7.79 -8.48 -7.63
N PRO A 27 8.37 -8.80 -8.81
CA PRO A 27 9.79 -8.76 -9.11
C PRO A 27 10.35 -7.32 -9.20
N PRO A 28 11.66 -7.13 -8.96
CA PRO A 28 12.29 -5.81 -9.10
C PRO A 28 12.11 -5.29 -10.53
N GLY A 29 11.83 -3.98 -10.67
CA GLY A 29 11.67 -3.33 -11.97
C GLY A 29 10.29 -3.47 -12.61
N LEU A 30 9.33 -4.17 -11.99
CA LEU A 30 7.93 -4.20 -12.47
C LEU A 30 7.31 -2.80 -12.51
N PHE A 31 7.70 -1.94 -11.57
CA PHE A 31 7.28 -0.55 -11.46
C PHE A 31 8.49 0.37 -11.62
N PRO A 32 8.95 0.63 -12.85
CA PRO A 32 10.17 1.40 -13.10
C PRO A 32 10.07 2.84 -12.59
N ASP A 33 8.86 3.39 -12.61
CA ASP A 33 8.56 4.73 -12.09
C ASP A 33 8.02 4.70 -10.65
N GLY A 34 8.14 3.58 -9.93
CA GLY A 34 7.56 3.37 -8.61
C GLY A 34 6.06 3.07 -8.60
N VAL A 35 5.51 2.75 -7.43
CA VAL A 35 4.13 2.30 -7.23
C VAL A 35 3.62 2.70 -5.85
N ASN A 36 2.30 2.89 -5.70
CA ASN A 36 1.69 2.94 -4.37
C ASN A 36 1.53 1.52 -3.85
N VAL A 37 1.82 1.31 -2.57
CA VAL A 37 1.73 -0.01 -1.95
C VAL A 37 0.66 0.02 -0.88
N GLU A 38 -0.42 -0.74 -1.08
CA GLU A 38 -1.52 -0.84 -0.14
C GLU A 38 -1.47 -2.18 0.61
N TYR A 39 -1.57 -2.08 1.94
CA TYR A 39 -1.76 -3.22 2.82
C TYR A 39 -3.20 -3.20 3.33
N VAL A 40 -3.92 -4.28 3.12
CA VAL A 40 -5.37 -4.35 3.37
C VAL A 40 -5.68 -5.48 4.34
N VAL A 41 -6.54 -5.20 5.32
CA VAL A 41 -7.09 -6.20 6.25
C VAL A 41 -8.61 -6.14 6.25
N GLY A 42 -9.25 -7.31 6.32
CA GLY A 42 -10.70 -7.41 6.51
C GLY A 42 -11.11 -7.07 7.95
N ARG A 43 -12.17 -6.29 8.14
CA ARG A 43 -12.74 -5.99 9.48
C ARG A 43 -14.21 -6.43 9.61
N GLY A 44 -14.63 -7.37 8.79
CA GLY A 44 -15.99 -7.91 8.76
C GLY A 44 -16.64 -7.76 7.38
N ASP A 45 -17.94 -8.04 7.32
CA ASP A 45 -18.69 -8.07 6.06
C ASP A 45 -18.67 -6.69 5.40
N ASN A 46 -18.06 -6.63 4.21
CA ASN A 46 -17.93 -5.43 3.38
C ASN A 46 -17.14 -4.28 4.01
N TYR A 47 -16.29 -4.54 5.02
CA TYR A 47 -15.41 -3.50 5.58
C TYR A 47 -13.94 -3.90 5.48
N LEU A 48 -13.14 -3.00 4.92
CA LEU A 48 -11.70 -3.11 4.82
C LEU A 48 -11.06 -1.95 5.57
N ALA A 49 -9.95 -2.22 6.25
CA ALA A 49 -9.03 -1.19 6.71
C ALA A 49 -7.74 -1.31 5.89
N MET A 50 -7.05 -0.19 5.67
CA MET A 50 -5.80 -0.19 4.91
C MET A 50 -4.78 0.80 5.44
N ARG A 51 -3.51 0.54 5.12
CA ARG A 51 -2.39 1.49 5.19
C ARG A 51 -1.73 1.55 3.82
N VAL A 52 -1.13 2.70 3.49
CA VAL A 52 -0.56 2.93 2.15
C VAL A 52 0.77 3.65 2.24
N HIS A 53 1.73 3.18 1.44
CA HIS A 53 2.88 3.97 1.04
C HIS A 53 2.58 4.59 -0.32
N GLU A 54 2.43 5.91 -0.38
CA GLU A 54 2.26 6.63 -1.63
C GLU A 54 3.60 6.92 -2.28
N ARG A 55 3.72 6.59 -3.57
CA ARG A 55 4.90 6.88 -4.37
C ARG A 55 5.24 8.37 -4.29
N GLY A 56 6.40 8.68 -3.71
CA GLY A 56 6.92 10.04 -3.62
C GLY A 56 6.37 10.85 -2.44
N SER A 57 5.44 10.30 -1.65
CA SER A 57 4.86 10.95 -0.48
C SER A 57 5.17 10.22 0.84
N GLY A 58 5.47 8.92 0.80
CA GLY A 58 5.63 8.12 2.01
C GLY A 58 4.30 7.61 2.56
N GLU A 59 4.26 7.28 3.86
CA GLU A 59 3.02 6.88 4.52
C GLU A 59 2.05 8.06 4.60
N THR A 60 0.84 7.90 4.07
CA THR A 60 -0.21 8.92 4.14
C THR A 60 -1.39 8.40 4.96
N MET A 61 -2.02 9.30 5.72
CA MET A 61 -3.16 9.00 6.60
C MET A 61 -4.46 8.69 5.84
N SER A 62 -4.47 8.90 4.52
CA SER A 62 -5.56 8.53 3.61
C SER A 62 -5.12 8.75 2.16
N CYS A 63 -5.13 7.71 1.34
CA CYS A 63 -5.17 7.87 -0.11
C CYS A 63 -6.64 7.72 -0.54
N GLY A 64 -7.34 8.83 -0.77
CA GLY A 64 -8.75 8.83 -1.19
C GLY A 64 -9.00 8.29 -2.61
N THR A 65 -8.00 7.65 -3.24
CA THR A 65 -8.03 7.14 -4.61
C THR A 65 -7.66 5.66 -4.73
N GLY A 66 -7.44 4.95 -3.61
CA GLY A 66 -7.36 3.49 -3.59
C GLY A 66 -8.70 2.83 -3.91
#